data_AF-A0A8E2FBA0-F1
#
_entry.id   AF-A0A8E2FBA0-F1
#
_cell.length_a   1.000
_cell.length_b   1.000
_cell.length_c   1.000
_cell.angle_alpha   90.00
_cell.angle_beta   90.00
_cell.angle_gamma   90.00
#
_symmetry.space_group_name_H-M   'P 1'
#
loop_
_entity.id
_entity.type
_entity.pdbx_description
1 polymer ?
#
loop_
_entity_poly.entity_id
_entity_poly.type
_entity_poly.pdbx_seq_one_letter_code
_entity_poly.pdbx_strand_id
1 'polypeptide(L)'
;MSLTLKITSLVVRTLAKPIANTIKRNAHEHERFRKICVKFAQGLHRIDMRMRLGLLQDPAVIDRQIAKEVAEAEARRKRANAPTVKTEAETKVEEALTAKEREAITAKAKAAHKPRIRPLTEAKAIETGANFISETFLFAVGIGVIIFEQWRSRRKEKNRHEDVADKLEMLETKLGVLEAELAAERGKQTPEASTNTEGSKRTKGQSGKASTDAFPK
;
A
#
# COMPACT_ATOMS: atom_id res chain seq x y z
N MET A 1 -7.70 6.19 30.51
CA MET A 1 -7.14 5.45 29.35
C MET A 1 -6.84 3.96 29.60
N SER A 2 -6.99 3.41 30.81
CA SER A 2 -6.64 1.98 31.05
C SER A 2 -7.76 0.98 30.72
N LEU A 3 -9.01 1.42 30.59
CA LEU A 3 -10.16 0.53 30.35
C LEU A 3 -10.12 -0.11 28.96
N THR A 4 -9.83 0.68 27.92
CA THR A 4 -9.67 0.20 26.55
C THR A 4 -8.51 -0.78 26.44
N LEU A 5 -7.34 -0.45 26.98
CA LEU A 5 -6.19 -1.35 27.00
C LEU A 5 -6.49 -2.68 27.73
N LYS A 6 -7.24 -2.62 28.84
CA LYS A 6 -7.65 -3.82 29.59
C LYS A 6 -8.60 -4.70 28.80
N ILE A 7 -9.64 -4.11 28.19
CA ILE A 7 -10.61 -4.85 27.37
C ILE A 7 -9.93 -5.47 26.15
N THR A 8 -9.08 -4.71 25.45
CA THR A 8 -8.33 -5.22 24.31
C THR A 8 -7.40 -6.37 24.71
N SER A 9 -6.68 -6.26 25.83
CA SER A 9 -5.81 -7.36 26.31
C SER A 9 -6.60 -8.62 26.71
N LEU A 10 -7.82 -8.44 27.23
CA LEU A 10 -8.69 -9.52 27.64
C LEU A 10 -9.24 -10.24 26.40
N VAL A 11 -9.72 -9.51 25.39
CA VAL A 11 -10.20 -10.04 24.11
C VAL A 11 -9.10 -10.79 23.36
N VAL A 12 -7.89 -10.25 23.31
CA VAL A 12 -6.74 -10.95 22.71
C VAL A 12 -6.48 -12.27 23.42
N ARG A 13 -6.52 -12.30 24.76
CA ARG A 13 -6.28 -13.53 25.54
C ARG A 13 -7.44 -14.52 25.47
N THR A 14 -8.68 -14.06 25.44
CA THR A 14 -9.89 -14.91 25.41
C THR A 14 -10.22 -15.42 24.02
N LEU A 15 -9.78 -14.75 22.95
CA LEU A 15 -9.98 -15.23 21.59
C LEU A 15 -8.77 -16.02 21.09
N ALA A 16 -7.53 -15.58 21.35
CA ALA A 16 -6.35 -16.22 20.76
C ALA A 16 -6.17 -17.69 21.22
N LYS A 17 -6.39 -17.99 22.51
CA LYS A 17 -6.19 -19.35 23.04
C LYS A 17 -7.25 -20.36 22.56
N PRO A 18 -8.57 -20.10 22.71
CA PRO A 18 -9.56 -21.07 22.26
C PRO A 18 -9.64 -21.15 20.73
N ILE A 19 -9.46 -20.04 20.00
CA ILE A 19 -9.54 -20.05 18.53
C ILE A 19 -8.35 -20.80 17.92
N ALA A 20 -7.13 -20.61 18.43
CA ALA A 20 -5.99 -21.38 17.96
C ALA A 20 -6.18 -22.89 18.22
N ASN A 21 -6.72 -23.25 19.39
CA ASN A 21 -6.97 -24.66 19.72
C ASN A 21 -8.13 -25.27 18.93
N THR A 22 -9.21 -24.52 18.64
CA THR A 22 -10.33 -25.02 17.82
C THR A 22 -9.97 -25.12 16.35
N ILE A 23 -9.21 -24.17 15.80
CA ILE A 23 -8.73 -24.23 14.42
C ILE A 23 -7.77 -25.40 14.23
N LYS A 24 -6.84 -25.64 15.18
CA LYS A 24 -5.96 -26.82 15.13
C LYS A 24 -6.73 -28.13 15.19
N ARG A 25 -7.74 -28.25 16.06
CA ARG A 25 -8.59 -29.44 16.15
C ARG A 25 -9.42 -29.67 14.88
N ASN A 26 -10.08 -28.63 14.37
CA ASN A 26 -10.85 -28.69 13.13
C ASN A 26 -9.98 -28.98 11.89
N ALA A 27 -8.71 -28.61 11.91
CA ALA A 27 -7.78 -28.91 10.82
C ALA A 27 -7.47 -30.40 10.70
N HIS A 28 -7.57 -31.15 11.80
CA HIS A 28 -7.48 -32.61 11.80
C HIS A 28 -8.82 -33.28 11.48
N GLU A 29 -9.94 -32.67 11.88
CA GLU A 29 -11.28 -33.25 11.72
C GLU A 29 -11.89 -33.04 10.32
N HIS A 30 -11.52 -31.97 9.61
CA HIS A 30 -12.12 -31.65 8.30
C HIS A 30 -11.14 -31.73 7.12
N GLU A 31 -11.33 -32.76 6.29
CA GLU A 31 -10.66 -33.01 5.00
C GLU A 31 -10.63 -31.78 4.07
N ARG A 32 -11.74 -31.04 3.97
CA ARG A 32 -11.85 -29.85 3.10
C ARG A 32 -10.95 -28.72 3.60
N PHE A 33 -10.96 -28.49 4.91
CA PHE A 33 -10.15 -27.48 5.55
C PHE A 33 -8.66 -27.82 5.45
N ARG A 34 -8.29 -29.08 5.69
CA ARG A 34 -6.93 -29.60 5.46
C ARG A 34 -6.44 -29.31 4.04
N LYS A 35 -7.25 -29.57 3.01
CA LYS A 35 -6.90 -29.27 1.61
C LYS A 35 -6.69 -27.77 1.36
N ILE A 36 -7.49 -26.91 1.97
CA ILE A 36 -7.34 -25.45 1.89
C ILE A 36 -6.03 -25.01 2.55
N CYS A 37 -5.77 -25.47 3.79
CA CYS A 37 -4.53 -25.18 4.50
C CYS A 37 -3.29 -25.66 3.74
N VAL A 38 -3.32 -26.87 3.19
CA VAL A 38 -2.19 -27.42 2.42
C VAL A 38 -1.96 -26.63 1.14
N LYS A 39 -3.01 -26.29 0.38
CA LYS A 39 -2.88 -25.47 -0.84
C LYS A 39 -2.32 -24.09 -0.51
N PHE A 40 -2.82 -23.46 0.56
CA PHE A 40 -2.36 -22.14 0.98
C PHE A 40 -0.90 -22.17 1.45
N ALA A 41 -0.55 -23.10 2.34
CA ALA A 41 0.81 -23.23 2.86
C ALA A 41 1.82 -23.56 1.75
N GLN A 42 1.45 -24.40 0.78
CA GLN A 42 2.28 -24.65 -0.40
C GLN A 42 2.43 -23.42 -1.29
N GLY A 43 1.37 -22.62 -1.45
CA GLY A 43 1.42 -21.35 -2.17
C GLY A 43 2.34 -20.34 -1.49
N LEU A 44 2.15 -20.11 -0.19
CA LEU A 44 2.97 -19.23 0.62
C LEU A 44 4.44 -19.65 0.61
N HIS A 45 4.72 -20.95 0.77
CA HIS A 45 6.08 -21.49 0.71
C HIS A 45 6.71 -21.28 -0.67
N ARG A 46 5.95 -21.44 -1.77
CA ARG A 46 6.47 -21.15 -3.11
C ARG A 46 6.77 -19.67 -3.29
N ILE A 47 5.96 -18.77 -2.73
CA ILE A 47 6.18 -17.33 -2.78
C ILE A 47 7.41 -16.95 -1.94
N ASP A 48 7.49 -17.42 -0.70
CA ASP A 48 8.63 -17.18 0.20
C ASP A 48 9.93 -17.70 -0.43
N MET A 49 9.96 -18.93 -0.93
CA MET A 49 11.13 -19.47 -1.62
C MET A 49 11.43 -18.72 -2.92
N ARG A 50 10.43 -18.31 -3.69
CA ARG A 50 10.65 -17.49 -4.89
C ARG A 50 11.24 -16.12 -4.56
N MET A 51 10.80 -15.49 -3.47
CA MET A 51 11.33 -14.20 -3.03
C MET A 51 12.74 -14.37 -2.45
N ARG A 52 12.99 -15.40 -1.65
CA ARG A 52 14.34 -15.73 -1.16
C ARG A 52 15.30 -16.05 -2.29
N LEU A 53 14.89 -16.90 -3.23
CA LEU A 53 15.72 -17.27 -4.37
C LEU A 53 15.87 -16.11 -5.35
N GLY A 54 14.84 -15.28 -5.54
CA GLY A 54 14.94 -14.06 -6.34
C GLY A 54 15.80 -12.97 -5.72
N LEU A 55 15.91 -12.92 -4.39
CA LEU A 55 16.76 -11.97 -3.67
C LEU A 55 18.20 -12.48 -3.48
N LEU A 56 18.41 -13.80 -3.43
CA LEU A 56 19.70 -14.45 -3.15
C LEU A 56 20.38 -15.06 -4.40
N GLN A 57 19.65 -15.28 -5.50
CA GLN A 57 20.25 -15.61 -6.80
C GLN A 57 20.79 -14.34 -7.43
N ASP A 58 22.05 -14.07 -7.17
CA ASP A 58 22.82 -13.05 -7.85
C ASP A 58 22.77 -13.32 -9.37
N PRO A 59 22.12 -12.47 -10.18
CA PRO A 59 22.00 -12.66 -11.64
C PRO A 59 23.38 -12.84 -12.29
N ALA A 60 24.43 -12.30 -11.63
CA ALA A 60 25.81 -12.44 -12.02
C ALA A 60 26.29 -13.91 -12.12
N VAL A 61 25.78 -14.85 -11.33
CA VAL A 61 26.22 -16.27 -11.42
C VAL A 61 25.63 -16.94 -12.66
N ILE A 62 24.38 -16.61 -13.01
CA ILE A 62 23.70 -17.09 -14.21
C ILE A 62 24.39 -16.50 -15.45
N ASP A 63 24.69 -15.19 -15.43
CA ASP A 63 25.37 -14.51 -16.53
C ASP A 63 26.80 -15.02 -16.73
N ARG A 64 27.52 -15.34 -15.65
CA ARG A 64 28.85 -15.95 -15.71
C ARG A 64 28.83 -17.37 -16.30
N GLN A 65 27.80 -18.16 -16.04
CA GLN A 65 27.65 -19.49 -16.64
C GLN A 65 27.34 -19.39 -18.14
N ILE A 66 26.40 -18.51 -18.50
CA ILE A 66 26.05 -18.24 -19.89
C ILE A 66 27.28 -17.72 -20.66
N ALA A 67 28.03 -16.76 -20.10
CA ALA A 67 29.22 -16.20 -20.76
C ALA A 67 30.31 -17.26 -21.00
N LYS A 68 30.51 -18.18 -20.05
CA LYS A 68 31.46 -19.30 -20.19
C LYS A 68 31.03 -20.28 -21.28
N GLU A 69 29.76 -20.68 -21.30
CA GLU A 69 29.24 -21.61 -22.32
C GLU A 69 29.27 -21.00 -23.73
N VAL A 70 28.94 -19.71 -23.86
CA VAL A 70 29.02 -18.97 -25.13
C VAL A 70 30.47 -18.82 -25.59
N ALA A 71 31.40 -18.49 -24.69
CA ALA A 71 32.81 -18.37 -25.01
C ALA A 71 33.42 -19.72 -25.43
N GLU A 72 33.01 -20.81 -24.79
CA GLU A 72 33.47 -22.16 -25.15
C GLU A 72 32.90 -22.62 -26.50
N ALA A 73 31.62 -22.34 -26.78
CA ALA A 73 31.01 -22.63 -28.08
C ALA A 73 31.69 -21.85 -29.22
N GLU A 74 32.03 -20.58 -28.98
CA GLU A 74 32.77 -19.75 -29.93
C GLU A 74 34.22 -20.24 -30.11
N ALA A 75 34.88 -20.67 -29.03
CA ALA A 75 36.23 -21.24 -29.10
C ALA A 75 36.27 -22.59 -29.85
N ARG A 76 35.26 -23.45 -29.66
CA ARG A 76 35.11 -24.69 -30.43
C ARG A 76 34.91 -24.41 -31.92
N ARG A 77 34.17 -23.35 -32.28
CA ARG A 77 33.99 -22.90 -33.67
C ARG A 77 35.25 -22.29 -34.27
N LYS A 78 35.98 -21.45 -33.53
CA LYS A 78 37.28 -20.89 -33.95
C LYS A 78 38.33 -21.97 -34.21
N ARG A 79 38.26 -23.09 -33.50
CA ARG A 79 39.11 -24.28 -33.73
C ARG A 79 38.65 -25.11 -34.94
N ALA A 80 37.38 -25.08 -35.28
CA ALA A 80 36.81 -25.83 -36.40
C ALA A 80 36.89 -25.08 -37.75
N ASN A 81 36.93 -23.75 -37.73
CA ASN A 81 37.06 -22.93 -38.95
C ASN A 81 38.54 -22.71 -39.30
N ALA A 82 39.01 -23.35 -40.37
CA ALA A 82 40.32 -23.06 -40.98
C ALA A 82 40.28 -21.72 -41.75
N PRO A 83 41.39 -20.97 -41.84
CA PRO A 83 41.38 -19.60 -42.35
C PRO A 83 41.33 -19.60 -43.89
N THR A 84 40.12 -19.48 -44.44
CA THR A 84 39.89 -19.19 -45.87
C THR A 84 39.05 -17.93 -46.01
N VAL A 85 39.27 -17.17 -47.08
CA VAL A 85 38.60 -15.89 -47.38
C VAL A 85 37.10 -16.12 -47.58
N LYS A 86 36.26 -15.68 -46.63
CA LYS A 86 34.79 -15.84 -46.69
C LYS A 86 34.13 -14.65 -47.38
N THR A 87 33.02 -14.90 -48.06
CA THR A 87 32.20 -13.88 -48.73
C THR A 87 31.12 -13.29 -47.80
N GLU A 88 30.68 -12.05 -48.04
CA GLU A 88 29.76 -11.27 -47.17
C GLU A 88 28.38 -11.91 -46.91
N ALA A 89 27.97 -12.86 -47.75
CA ALA A 89 26.71 -13.60 -47.59
C ALA A 89 26.84 -14.74 -46.57
N GLU A 90 28.00 -15.38 -46.51
CA GLU A 90 28.27 -16.48 -45.58
C GLU A 90 28.48 -15.97 -44.15
N THR A 91 29.06 -14.78 -43.99
CA THR A 91 29.22 -14.12 -42.69
C THR A 91 27.87 -13.77 -42.06
N LYS A 92 26.91 -13.25 -42.82
CA LYS A 92 25.56 -12.93 -42.31
C LYS A 92 24.77 -14.17 -41.91
N VAL A 93 24.94 -15.29 -42.63
CA VAL A 93 24.29 -16.56 -42.29
C VAL A 93 24.93 -17.19 -41.05
N GLU A 94 26.26 -17.13 -40.92
CA GLU A 94 26.97 -17.57 -39.70
C GLU A 94 26.63 -16.70 -38.47
N GLU A 95 26.50 -15.39 -38.65
CA GLU A 95 26.06 -14.45 -37.61
C GLU A 95 24.63 -14.71 -37.14
N ALA A 96 23.70 -14.97 -38.07
CA ALA A 96 22.33 -15.31 -37.73
C ALA A 96 22.20 -16.65 -37.00
N LEU A 97 23.00 -17.66 -37.38
CA LEU A 97 23.02 -18.97 -36.72
C LEU A 97 23.65 -18.88 -35.31
N THR A 98 24.71 -18.09 -35.14
CA THR A 98 25.34 -17.87 -33.84
C THR A 98 24.47 -17.05 -32.89
N ALA A 99 23.73 -16.06 -33.40
CA ALA A 99 22.71 -15.35 -32.62
C ALA A 99 21.63 -16.30 -32.12
N LYS A 100 21.08 -17.16 -33.01
CA LYS A 100 20.07 -18.16 -32.65
C LYS A 100 20.58 -19.19 -31.64
N GLU A 101 21.83 -19.59 -31.73
CA GLU A 101 22.45 -20.52 -30.76
C GLU A 101 22.70 -19.88 -29.40
N ARG A 102 23.16 -18.61 -29.37
CA ARG A 102 23.30 -17.84 -28.13
C ARG A 102 21.94 -17.63 -27.45
N GLU A 103 20.89 -17.36 -28.23
CA GLU A 103 19.51 -17.30 -27.74
C GLU A 103 19.04 -18.67 -27.20
N ALA A 104 19.35 -19.76 -27.88
CA ALA A 104 19.00 -21.11 -27.41
C ALA A 104 19.76 -21.51 -26.12
N ILE A 105 21.04 -21.15 -25.99
CA ILE A 105 21.87 -21.41 -24.80
C ILE A 105 21.38 -20.58 -23.62
N THR A 106 21.12 -19.28 -23.83
CA THR A 106 20.56 -18.40 -22.79
C THR A 106 19.17 -18.85 -22.35
N ALA A 107 18.30 -19.27 -23.28
CA ALA A 107 16.97 -19.81 -22.96
C ALA A 107 17.06 -21.12 -22.17
N LYS A 108 17.95 -22.04 -22.55
CA LYS A 108 18.16 -23.31 -21.83
C LYS A 108 18.75 -23.10 -20.44
N ALA A 109 19.73 -22.20 -20.28
CA ALA A 109 20.33 -21.87 -18.99
C ALA A 109 19.31 -21.24 -18.03
N LYS A 110 18.50 -20.29 -18.53
CA LYS A 110 17.38 -19.69 -17.77
C LYS A 110 16.30 -20.71 -17.41
N ALA A 111 16.01 -21.68 -18.29
CA ALA A 111 15.04 -22.74 -18.03
C ALA A 111 15.54 -23.78 -17.02
N ALA A 112 16.82 -24.17 -17.10
CA ALA A 112 17.45 -25.15 -16.21
C ALA A 112 17.62 -24.62 -14.78
N HIS A 113 17.80 -23.31 -14.61
CA HIS A 113 18.00 -22.69 -13.31
C HIS A 113 16.72 -22.45 -12.50
N LYS A 114 15.54 -22.87 -12.98
CA LYS A 114 14.30 -22.72 -12.21
C LYS A 114 14.38 -23.62 -10.97
N PRO A 115 14.52 -23.07 -9.76
CA PRO A 115 14.76 -23.88 -8.57
C PRO A 115 13.51 -24.74 -8.28
N ARG A 116 13.70 -26.06 -8.24
CA ARG A 116 12.62 -27.02 -7.94
C ARG A 116 12.33 -27.00 -6.44
N ILE A 117 11.39 -26.16 -6.03
CA ILE A 117 10.97 -26.02 -4.64
C ILE A 117 10.24 -27.31 -4.21
N ARG A 118 10.80 -28.02 -3.22
CA ARG A 118 10.16 -29.21 -2.65
C ARG A 118 8.90 -28.79 -1.89
N PRO A 119 7.77 -29.51 -2.03
CA PRO A 119 6.56 -29.21 -1.27
C PRO A 119 6.80 -29.47 0.22
N LEU A 120 6.15 -28.69 1.07
CA LEU A 120 6.17 -28.89 2.52
C LEU A 120 5.52 -30.22 2.88
N THR A 121 6.00 -30.86 3.95
CA THR A 121 5.34 -32.02 4.54
C THR A 121 3.94 -31.61 4.98
N GLU A 122 3.01 -32.56 4.91
CA GLU A 122 1.60 -32.25 5.12
C GLU A 122 1.30 -31.74 6.54
N ALA A 123 1.92 -32.34 7.55
CA ALA A 123 1.78 -31.90 8.94
C ALA A 123 2.21 -30.44 9.13
N LYS A 124 3.36 -30.04 8.53
CA LYS A 124 3.87 -28.67 8.64
C LYS A 124 3.03 -27.67 7.83
N ALA A 125 2.49 -28.11 6.70
CA ALA A 125 1.56 -27.32 5.90
C ALA A 125 0.25 -27.04 6.66
N ILE A 126 -0.27 -28.03 7.39
CA ILE A 126 -1.46 -27.89 8.23
C ILE A 126 -1.21 -26.91 9.37
N GLU A 127 -0.10 -27.04 10.09
CA GLU A 127 0.22 -26.15 11.20
C GLU A 127 0.40 -24.70 10.75
N THR A 128 1.14 -24.48 9.66
CA THR A 128 1.37 -23.14 9.10
C THR A 128 0.06 -22.54 8.59
N GLY A 129 -0.77 -23.34 7.91
CA GLY A 129 -2.08 -22.90 7.43
C GLY A 129 -3.05 -22.56 8.56
N ALA A 130 -3.08 -23.37 9.63
CA ALA A 130 -3.91 -23.12 10.80
C ALA A 130 -3.52 -21.83 11.53
N ASN A 131 -2.22 -21.60 11.74
CA ASN A 131 -1.73 -20.37 12.38
C ASN A 131 -2.11 -19.14 11.54
N PHE A 132 -1.90 -19.18 10.23
CA PHE A 132 -2.26 -18.09 9.33
C PHE A 132 -3.76 -17.76 9.36
N ILE A 133 -4.63 -18.77 9.35
CA ILE A 133 -6.10 -18.56 9.39
C ILE A 133 -6.51 -17.93 10.73
N SER A 134 -5.91 -18.39 11.84
CA SER A 134 -6.20 -17.82 13.16
C SER A 134 -5.75 -16.36 13.27
N GLU A 135 -4.59 -16.03 12.71
CA GLU A 135 -4.05 -14.67 12.69
C GLU A 135 -4.89 -13.75 11.79
N THR A 136 -5.23 -14.22 10.59
CA THR A 136 -6.10 -13.50 9.65
C THR A 136 -7.46 -13.22 10.26
N PHE A 137 -8.03 -14.18 10.99
CA PHE A 137 -9.30 -14.00 11.68
C PHE A 137 -9.21 -12.91 12.76
N LEU A 138 -8.17 -12.93 13.59
CA LEU A 138 -7.97 -11.89 14.62
C LEU A 138 -7.78 -10.50 14.01
N PHE A 139 -7.00 -10.38 12.93
CA PHE A 139 -6.84 -9.12 12.20
C PHE A 139 -8.14 -8.67 11.55
N ALA A 140 -8.91 -9.57 10.93
CA ALA A 140 -10.19 -9.24 10.32
C ALA A 140 -11.18 -8.70 11.36
N VAL A 141 -11.23 -9.31 12.55
CA VAL A 141 -12.06 -8.81 13.66
C VAL A 141 -11.59 -7.42 14.12
N GLY A 142 -10.28 -7.23 14.33
CA GLY A 142 -9.72 -5.94 14.74
C GLY A 142 -9.96 -4.82 13.72
N ILE A 143 -9.63 -5.08 12.45
CA ILE A 143 -9.88 -4.16 11.33
C ILE A 143 -11.39 -3.91 11.19
N GLY A 144 -12.21 -4.93 11.32
CA GLY A 144 -13.66 -4.83 11.27
C GLY A 144 -14.23 -3.89 12.33
N VAL A 145 -13.74 -3.97 13.58
CA VAL A 145 -14.13 -3.04 14.65
C VAL A 145 -13.69 -1.62 14.34
N ILE A 146 -12.47 -1.41 13.86
CA ILE A 146 -11.96 -0.09 13.50
C ILE A 146 -12.79 0.53 12.37
N ILE A 147 -13.07 -0.23 11.30
CA ILE A 147 -13.89 0.23 10.18
C ILE A 147 -15.31 0.52 10.63
N PHE A 148 -15.89 -0.35 11.48
CA PHE A 148 -17.23 -0.16 12.03
C PHE A 148 -17.32 1.10 12.88
N GLU A 149 -16.35 1.33 13.77
CA GLU A 149 -16.28 2.53 14.58
C GLU A 149 -16.08 3.78 13.71
N GLN A 150 -15.19 3.71 12.71
CA GLN A 150 -14.96 4.80 11.77
C GLN A 150 -16.21 5.14 10.95
N TRP A 151 -16.96 4.14 10.49
CA TRP A 151 -18.22 4.33 9.78
C TRP A 151 -19.31 4.93 10.69
N ARG A 152 -19.44 4.42 11.92
CA ARG A 152 -20.37 4.95 12.92
C ARG A 152 -20.03 6.38 13.33
N SER A 153 -18.74 6.69 13.52
CA SER A 153 -18.25 8.02 13.89
C SER A 153 -18.50 9.03 12.76
N ARG A 154 -18.23 8.64 11.50
CA ARG A 154 -18.51 9.48 10.32
C ARG A 154 -19.98 9.85 10.19
N ARG A 155 -20.91 8.96 10.55
CA ARG A 155 -22.35 9.32 10.57
C ARG A 155 -22.65 10.41 11.60
N LYS A 156 -22.01 10.41 12.77
CA LYS A 156 -22.24 11.43 13.81
C LYS A 156 -21.63 12.78 13.46
N GLU A 157 -20.42 12.78 12.91
CA GLU A 157 -19.75 14.01 12.49
C GLU A 157 -20.51 14.68 11.32
N LYS A 158 -21.07 13.90 10.38
CA LYS A 158 -21.94 14.46 9.33
C LYS A 158 -23.14 15.22 9.88
N ASN A 159 -23.88 14.65 10.83
CA ASN A 159 -25.01 15.34 11.45
C ASN A 159 -24.58 16.63 12.18
N ARG A 160 -23.40 16.64 12.82
CA ARG A 160 -22.86 17.85 13.45
C ARG A 160 -22.50 18.93 12.42
N HIS A 161 -21.96 18.54 11.28
CA HIS A 161 -21.66 19.47 10.19
C HIS A 161 -22.94 20.06 9.59
N GLU A 162 -23.99 19.25 9.43
CA GLU A 162 -25.33 19.68 9.01
C GLU A 162 -25.93 20.67 10.03
N ASP A 163 -25.94 20.33 11.33
CA ASP A 163 -26.45 21.23 12.38
C ASP A 163 -25.70 22.58 12.45
N VAL A 164 -24.40 22.58 12.17
CA VAL A 164 -23.58 23.80 12.15
C VAL A 164 -23.87 24.62 10.90
N ALA A 165 -24.07 23.98 9.75
CA ALA A 165 -24.45 24.65 8.51
C ALA A 165 -25.81 25.36 8.66
N ASP A 166 -26.81 24.68 9.23
CA ASP A 166 -28.14 25.26 9.47
C ASP A 166 -28.08 26.50 10.40
N LYS A 167 -27.20 26.46 11.41
CA LYS A 167 -27.00 27.60 12.33
C LYS A 167 -26.31 28.79 11.66
N LEU A 168 -25.37 28.54 10.75
CA LEU A 168 -24.73 29.60 9.97
C LEU A 168 -25.75 30.29 9.08
N GLU A 169 -26.57 29.53 8.36
CA GLU A 169 -27.64 30.07 7.52
C GLU A 169 -28.65 30.91 8.33
N MET A 170 -29.03 30.44 9.53
CA MET A 170 -29.92 31.18 10.42
C MET A 170 -29.30 32.48 10.96
N LEU A 171 -27.99 32.51 11.22
CA LEU A 171 -27.31 33.72 11.67
C LEU A 171 -27.16 34.73 10.54
N GLU A 172 -26.84 34.28 9.34
CA GLU A 172 -26.76 35.13 8.15
C GLU A 172 -28.11 35.78 7.83
N THR A 173 -29.19 35.00 7.89
CA THR A 173 -30.55 35.55 7.70
C THR A 173 -30.91 36.57 8.77
N LYS A 174 -30.58 36.32 10.05
CA LYS A 174 -30.79 37.31 11.12
C LYS A 174 -30.00 38.59 10.92
N LEU A 175 -28.73 38.48 10.50
CA LEU A 175 -27.91 39.65 10.17
C LEU A 175 -28.54 40.45 9.03
N GLY A 176 -28.98 39.80 7.96
CA GLY A 176 -29.66 40.48 6.85
C GLY A 176 -30.96 41.19 7.26
N VAL A 177 -31.76 40.57 8.14
CA VAL A 177 -32.98 41.19 8.69
C VAL A 177 -32.64 42.41 9.54
N LEU A 178 -31.66 42.30 10.45
CA LEU A 178 -31.21 43.41 11.29
C LEU A 178 -30.61 44.55 10.47
N GLU A 179 -29.83 44.24 9.42
CA GLU A 179 -29.30 45.24 8.50
C GLU A 179 -30.43 45.96 7.75
N ALA A 180 -31.47 45.24 7.33
CA ALA A 180 -32.65 45.83 6.70
C ALA A 180 -33.46 46.72 7.68
N GLU A 181 -33.59 46.30 8.94
CA GLU A 181 -34.26 47.06 10.00
C GLU A 181 -33.48 48.34 10.35
N LEU A 182 -32.14 48.25 10.49
CA LEU A 182 -31.26 49.41 10.69
C LEU A 182 -31.30 50.37 9.50
N ALA A 183 -31.40 49.87 8.26
CA ALA A 183 -31.57 50.72 7.08
C ALA A 183 -32.92 51.45 7.10
N ALA A 184 -33.99 50.78 7.55
CA ALA A 184 -35.31 51.37 7.70
C ALA A 184 -35.37 52.42 8.83
N GLU A 185 -34.69 52.19 9.95
CA GLU A 185 -34.58 53.18 11.04
C GLU A 185 -33.70 54.38 10.66
N ARG A 186 -32.57 54.15 9.98
CA ARG A 186 -31.74 55.24 9.44
C ARG A 186 -32.49 56.11 8.44
N GLY A 187 -33.37 55.51 7.63
CA GLY A 187 -34.24 56.27 6.71
C GLY A 187 -35.29 57.14 7.42
N LYS A 188 -35.59 56.86 8.70
CA LYS A 188 -36.48 57.70 9.53
C LYS A 188 -35.70 58.78 10.30
N GLN A 189 -34.39 58.63 10.46
CA GLN A 189 -33.50 59.60 11.11
C GLN A 189 -32.80 60.49 10.08
N THR A 190 -33.54 61.40 9.45
CA THR A 190 -32.99 62.66 8.90
C THR A 190 -34.18 63.60 8.67
N PRO A 191 -34.16 64.89 9.09
CA PRO A 191 -33.03 65.70 9.57
C PRO A 191 -33.13 66.08 11.05
N GLU A 192 -32.00 66.24 11.75
CA GLU A 192 -31.63 67.43 12.53
C GLU A 192 -30.13 67.31 12.89
N ALA A 193 -29.37 68.33 12.51
CA ALA A 193 -27.95 68.46 12.78
C ALA A 193 -27.75 69.40 13.99
N SER A 194 -26.84 69.05 14.91
CA SER A 194 -26.04 69.91 15.80
C SER A 194 -25.63 69.07 17.03
N THR A 195 -24.50 69.20 17.73
CA THR A 195 -23.29 70.03 17.69
C THR A 195 -22.36 69.48 18.80
N ASN A 196 -21.06 69.73 18.65
CA ASN A 196 -20.03 69.89 19.68
C ASN A 196 -19.35 68.67 20.34
N THR A 197 -18.11 68.44 19.88
CA THR A 197 -16.81 68.63 20.57
C THR A 197 -16.49 67.93 21.91
N GLU A 198 -15.20 67.55 21.98
CA GLU A 198 -14.37 67.11 23.12
C GLU A 198 -14.27 65.58 23.28
N GLY A 199 -13.10 64.92 23.35
CA GLY A 199 -11.71 65.30 23.48
C GLY A 199 -10.96 64.12 24.12
N SER A 200 -9.64 63.99 23.89
CA SER A 200 -8.70 63.01 24.52
C SER A 200 -8.84 61.53 24.12
N LYS A 201 -7.82 60.74 23.76
CA LYS A 201 -6.34 60.85 23.85
C LYS A 201 -5.72 59.79 22.92
N ARG A 202 -4.63 60.18 22.22
CA ARG A 202 -3.29 59.53 22.13
C ARG A 202 -3.23 58.05 22.61
N THR A 203 -2.71 57.06 21.87
CA THR A 203 -1.33 56.88 21.37
C THR A 203 -1.30 55.72 20.36
N LYS A 204 -0.79 55.85 19.13
CA LYS A 204 0.62 55.79 18.66
C LYS A 204 1.15 54.36 18.37
N GLY A 205 1.56 54.14 17.11
CA GLY A 205 2.50 53.11 16.65
C GLY A 205 1.84 51.79 16.20
N GLN A 206 2.21 51.14 15.10
CA GLN A 206 3.30 51.35 14.16
C GLN A 206 3.02 50.55 12.88
N SER A 207 3.41 51.14 11.75
CA SER A 207 3.43 50.57 10.41
C SER A 207 4.32 49.32 10.28
N GLY A 208 3.93 48.40 9.40
CA GLY A 208 4.82 47.39 8.84
C GLY A 208 4.21 46.71 7.61
N LYS A 209 4.45 47.29 6.43
CA LYS A 209 4.22 46.67 5.11
C LYS A 209 5.17 45.48 4.90
N ALA A 210 4.68 44.41 4.28
CA ALA A 210 5.33 43.63 3.19
C ALA A 210 4.42 42.40 2.93
N SER A 211 3.69 42.35 1.82
CA SER A 211 4.10 41.72 0.55
C SER A 211 4.67 40.30 0.70
N THR A 212 3.96 39.37 0.04
CA THR A 212 4.46 38.23 -0.74
C THR A 212 5.28 37.17 0.01
N ASP A 213 4.74 35.97 0.17
CA ASP A 213 5.11 34.84 -0.70
C ASP A 213 4.41 33.53 -0.31
N ALA A 214 4.19 32.74 -1.37
CA ALA A 214 3.92 31.31 -1.50
C ALA A 214 3.95 30.40 -0.25
N PHE A 215 3.09 29.37 -0.22
CA PHE A 215 3.45 27.93 -0.32
C PHE A 215 2.19 27.01 -0.14
N PRO A 216 2.24 25.70 -0.47
CA PRO A 216 1.59 25.11 -1.63
C PRO A 216 0.43 24.16 -1.26
N LYS A 217 -0.09 23.46 -2.29
CA LYS A 217 -1.00 22.31 -2.18
C LYS A 217 -0.33 21.08 -1.57
#